data_AF-A0A1K1R4J4-F1
#
_entry.id   AF-A0A1K1R4J4-F1
#
_cell.length_a   1.000
_cell.length_b   1.000
_cell.length_c   1.000
_cell.angle_alpha   90.00
_cell.angle_beta   90.00
_cell.angle_gamma   90.00
#
_symmetry.space_group_name_H-M   'P 1'
#
loop_
_entity.id
_entity.type
_entity.pdbx_description
1 polymer ?
#
loop_
_entity_poly.entity_id
_entity_poly.type
_entity_poly.pdbx_seq_one_letter_code
_entity_poly.pdbx_strand_id
1 'polypeptide(L)'
;MFTFTENRKQDSTYAYQGGGRGLSVERIGALETFVQGDLRPDLTLVFDLPVEIGLARASARGRLDRFELEGQAFFNAVRSAFLSRAKADPARYLLIDAAQPLTQVQQSLDGLLPRLLERVRG
;
A
#
# COMPACT_ATOMS: atom_id res chain seq x y z
N MET A 1 2.47 3.31 -5.60
CA MET A 1 2.62 2.19 -4.64
C MET A 1 1.72 1.04 -5.10
N PHE A 2 2.23 -0.20 -5.16
CA PHE A 2 1.50 -1.35 -5.71
C PHE A 2 1.13 -2.31 -4.57
N THR A 3 -0.04 -2.94 -4.63
CA THR A 3 -0.48 -4.04 -3.73
C THR A 3 -0.91 -5.19 -4.63
N PHE A 4 -0.56 -6.43 -4.28
CA PHE A 4 -0.62 -7.60 -5.16
C PHE A 4 -1.85 -8.50 -4.87
N THR A 5 -3.04 -7.91 -4.74
CA THR A 5 -4.32 -8.65 -4.70
C THR A 5 -5.43 -7.76 -5.29
N GLU A 6 -6.49 -8.39 -5.84
CA GLU A 6 -7.67 -7.71 -6.42
C GLU A 6 -8.35 -6.72 -5.46
N ASN A 7 -8.05 -6.80 -4.15
CA ASN A 7 -8.56 -5.91 -3.13
C ASN A 7 -7.70 -4.64 -2.90
N ARG A 8 -7.18 -4.08 -3.99
CA ARG A 8 -6.46 -2.79 -4.06
C ARG A 8 -7.16 -1.60 -3.37
N LYS A 9 -8.45 -1.75 -3.02
CA LYS A 9 -9.41 -0.66 -2.83
C LYS A 9 -9.41 -0.03 -1.43
N GLN A 10 -9.19 -0.79 -0.34
CA GLN A 10 -9.37 -0.24 1.03
C GLN A 10 -8.16 0.45 1.62
N ASP A 11 -7.00 -0.21 1.66
CA ASP A 11 -5.81 0.39 2.28
C ASP A 11 -5.40 1.67 1.53
N SER A 12 -5.62 1.70 0.21
CA SER A 12 -5.50 2.90 -0.61
C SER A 12 -6.51 3.98 -0.20
N THR A 13 -7.74 3.63 0.18
CA THR A 13 -8.73 4.60 0.69
C THR A 13 -8.27 5.22 2.01
N TYR A 14 -7.77 4.42 2.96
CA TYR A 14 -7.18 4.96 4.19
C TYR A 14 -5.98 5.87 3.92
N ALA A 15 -5.11 5.47 3.00
CA ALA A 15 -3.90 6.23 2.74
C ALA A 15 -4.16 7.52 1.97
N TYR A 16 -4.93 7.47 0.88
CA TYR A 16 -5.21 8.63 0.04
C TYR A 16 -6.28 9.54 0.64
N GLN A 17 -7.37 8.98 1.16
CA GLN A 17 -8.46 9.80 1.70
C GLN A 17 -8.23 10.16 3.17
N GLY A 18 -7.71 9.23 3.98
CA GLY A 18 -7.37 9.51 5.37
C GLY A 18 -6.09 10.33 5.48
N GLY A 19 -4.97 9.73 5.08
CA GLY A 19 -3.66 10.38 5.14
C GLY A 19 -3.55 11.60 4.21
N GLY A 20 -3.83 11.41 2.93
CA GLY A 20 -3.65 12.45 1.90
C GLY A 20 -4.69 13.57 1.95
N ARG A 21 -5.96 13.27 2.24
CA ARG A 21 -7.07 14.26 2.24
C ARG A 21 -7.59 14.63 3.64
N GLY A 22 -7.03 14.05 4.70
CA GLY A 22 -7.40 14.38 6.08
C GLY A 22 -8.77 13.86 6.55
N LEU A 23 -9.36 12.86 5.87
CA LEU A 23 -10.58 12.23 6.38
C LEU A 23 -10.28 11.43 7.65
N SER A 24 -11.24 11.41 8.58
CA SER A 24 -11.14 10.62 9.81
C SER A 24 -11.00 9.12 9.47
N VAL A 25 -10.01 8.47 10.11
CA VAL A 25 -9.76 7.02 9.98
C VAL A 25 -10.96 6.22 10.48
N GLU A 26 -11.62 6.72 11.53
CA GLU A 26 -12.82 6.11 12.12
C GLU A 26 -13.99 6.13 11.12
N ARG A 27 -14.17 7.23 10.38
CA ARG A 27 -15.19 7.32 9.33
C ARG A 27 -14.91 6.37 8.17
N ILE A 28 -13.65 6.25 7.76
CA ILE A 28 -13.24 5.30 6.72
C ILE A 28 -13.50 3.87 7.19
N GLY A 29 -13.19 3.55 8.46
CA GLY A 29 -13.46 2.24 9.05
C GLY A 29 -14.94 1.91 9.17
N ALA A 30 -15.78 2.89 9.53
CA ALA A 30 -17.23 2.69 9.55
C ALA A 30 -17.77 2.36 8.15
N LEU A 31 -17.31 3.07 7.11
CA LEU A 31 -17.69 2.80 5.72
C LEU A 31 -17.15 1.44 5.23
N GLU A 32 -15.93 1.08 5.61
CA GLU A 32 -15.33 -0.22 5.30
C GLU A 32 -16.18 -1.37 5.84
N THR A 33 -16.52 -1.32 7.12
CA THR A 33 -17.38 -2.32 7.76
C THR A 33 -18.79 -2.32 7.17
N PHE A 34 -19.35 -1.16 6.85
CA PHE A 34 -20.66 -1.07 6.23
C PHE A 34 -20.72 -1.74 4.85
N VAL A 35 -19.69 -1.54 4.02
CA VAL A 35 -19.66 -2.07 2.65
C VAL A 35 -19.25 -3.54 2.60
N GLN A 36 -18.38 -3.99 3.51
CA GLN A 36 -17.71 -5.29 3.40
C GLN A 36 -17.95 -6.25 4.59
N GLY A 37 -18.61 -5.79 5.65
CA GLY A 37 -18.72 -6.55 6.90
C GLY A 37 -17.33 -6.85 7.46
N ASP A 38 -17.09 -8.13 7.78
CA ASP A 38 -15.84 -8.62 8.37
C ASP A 38 -14.80 -9.06 7.32
N LEU A 39 -15.12 -9.00 6.03
CA LEU A 39 -14.20 -9.41 4.96
C LEU A 39 -12.97 -8.50 4.94
N ARG A 40 -11.79 -9.09 5.14
CA ARG A 40 -10.49 -8.41 5.04
C ARG A 40 -9.51 -9.26 4.23
N PRO A 41 -8.50 -8.67 3.58
CA PRO A 41 -7.44 -9.45 2.94
C PRO A 41 -6.69 -10.29 3.98
N ASP A 42 -6.36 -11.53 3.64
CA ASP A 42 -5.49 -12.37 4.49
C ASP A 42 -4.06 -11.83 4.56
N LEU A 43 -3.65 -11.09 3.53
CA LEU A 43 -2.36 -10.41 3.47
C LEU A 43 -2.39 -9.20 2.53
N THR A 44 -1.71 -8.14 2.93
CA THR A 44 -1.40 -6.96 2.12
C THR A 44 0.13 -6.79 2.02
N LEU A 45 0.65 -6.77 0.79
CA LEU A 45 2.06 -6.42 0.52
C LEU A 45 2.18 -4.91 0.30
N VAL A 46 2.97 -4.24 1.13
CA VAL A 46 3.21 -2.79 1.08
C VAL A 46 4.61 -2.54 0.52
N PHE A 47 4.67 -2.02 -0.71
CA PHE A 47 5.91 -1.68 -1.40
C PHE A 47 6.35 -0.27 -1.00
N ASP A 48 7.19 -0.17 0.02
CA ASP A 48 7.66 1.09 0.57
C ASP A 48 8.87 1.63 -0.18
N LEU A 49 8.86 2.91 -0.49
CA LEU A 49 10.01 3.63 -1.04
C LEU A 49 9.90 5.13 -0.73
N PRO A 50 11.03 5.86 -0.69
CA PRO A 50 11.00 7.32 -0.65
C PRO A 50 10.14 7.90 -1.77
N VAL A 51 9.33 8.91 -1.44
CA VAL A 51 8.36 9.52 -2.36
C VAL A 51 9.07 10.10 -3.58
N GLU A 52 10.25 10.67 -3.38
CA GLU A 52 11.10 11.28 -4.40
C GLU A 52 11.49 10.25 -5.48
N ILE A 53 11.89 9.05 -5.04
CA ILE A 53 12.23 7.94 -5.94
C ILE A 53 10.98 7.46 -6.68
N GLY A 54 9.85 7.37 -5.97
CA GLY A 54 8.56 6.99 -6.57
C GLY A 54 8.11 7.94 -7.67
N LEU A 55 8.17 9.25 -7.41
CA LEU A 55 7.84 10.31 -8.36
C LEU A 55 8.81 10.31 -9.56
N ALA A 56 10.12 10.18 -9.32
CA ALA A 56 11.10 10.10 -10.41
C ALA A 56 10.83 8.91 -11.34
N ARG A 57 10.50 7.73 -10.78
CA ARG A 57 10.12 6.53 -11.56
C ARG A 57 8.80 6.70 -12.30
N ALA A 58 7.84 7.44 -11.74
CA ALA A 58 6.56 7.72 -12.38
C ALA A 58 6.73 8.64 -13.59
N SER A 59 7.44 9.76 -13.41
CA SER A 59 7.75 10.71 -14.49
C SER A 59 8.49 10.05 -15.66
N ALA A 60 9.38 9.09 -15.38
CA ALA A 60 10.08 8.35 -16.42
C ALA A 60 9.17 7.43 -17.27
N ARG A 61 7.98 7.05 -16.76
CA ARG A 61 7.01 6.20 -17.47
C ARG A 61 6.07 6.97 -18.40
N GLY A 62 6.12 8.30 -18.41
CA GLY A 62 5.33 9.14 -19.32
C GLY A 62 4.33 10.05 -18.61
N ARG A 63 3.16 10.25 -19.22
CA ARG A 63 2.23 11.32 -18.84
C ARG A 63 1.67 11.11 -17.44
N LEU A 64 1.90 12.09 -16.58
CA LEU A 64 1.49 12.03 -15.19
C LEU A 64 -0.05 11.99 -15.06
N ASP A 65 -0.57 11.15 -14.16
CA ASP A 65 -1.99 11.06 -13.86
C ASP A 65 -2.48 12.20 -12.95
N ARG A 66 -3.80 12.27 -12.68
CA ARG A 66 -4.37 13.35 -11.83
C ARG A 66 -3.89 13.30 -10.38
N PHE A 67 -3.42 12.14 -9.89
CA PHE A 67 -2.89 12.01 -8.53
C PHE A 67 -1.43 12.46 -8.47
N GLU A 68 -0.67 12.29 -9.54
CA GLU A 68 0.72 12.75 -9.66
C GLU A 68 0.85 14.28 -9.76
N LEU A 69 -0.28 15.00 -9.87
CA LEU A 69 -0.36 16.46 -9.69
C LEU A 69 -0.40 16.88 -8.22
N GLU A 70 -0.66 15.96 -7.28
CA GLU A 70 -0.63 16.25 -5.86
C GLU A 70 0.83 16.42 -5.38
N GLY A 71 1.07 17.35 -4.47
CA GLY A 71 2.42 17.69 -4.01
C GLY A 71 3.10 16.60 -3.18
N GLN A 72 4.42 16.70 -3.00
CA GLN A 72 5.23 15.77 -2.20
C GLN A 72 4.67 15.54 -0.78
N ALA A 73 4.10 16.57 -0.16
CA ALA A 73 3.46 16.47 1.16
C ALA A 73 2.29 15.46 1.17
N PHE A 74 1.47 15.43 0.12
CA PHE A 74 0.37 14.48 -0.01
C PHE A 74 0.89 13.05 -0.04
N PHE A 75 1.87 12.77 -0.89
CA PHE A 75 2.44 11.43 -1.00
C PHE A 75 3.19 10.99 0.27
N ASN A 76 3.81 11.92 1.00
CA ASN A 76 4.40 11.62 2.30
C ASN A 76 3.33 11.24 3.34
N ALA A 77 2.17 11.91 3.33
CA ALA A 77 1.05 11.55 4.19
C ALA A 77 0.47 10.18 3.83
N VAL A 78 0.32 9.89 2.53
CA VAL A 78 -0.09 8.57 2.01
C VAL A 78 0.87 7.47 2.48
N ARG A 79 2.18 7.65 2.27
CA ARG A 79 3.21 6.71 2.72
C ARG A 79 3.12 6.46 4.23
N SER A 80 3.01 7.54 5.02
CA SER A 80 2.93 7.46 6.48
C SER A 80 1.70 6.69 6.97
N ALA A 81 0.56 6.86 6.29
CA ALA A 81 -0.67 6.12 6.60
C ALA A 81 -0.51 4.62 6.36
N PHE A 82 0.12 4.22 5.25
CA PHE A 82 0.41 2.81 4.98
C PHE A 82 1.37 2.19 6.01
N LEU A 83 2.45 2.89 6.34
CA LEU A 83 3.41 2.43 7.35
C LEU A 83 2.76 2.30 8.73
N SER A 84 1.87 3.24 9.09
CA SER A 84 1.13 3.17 10.35
C SER A 84 0.19 1.97 10.40
N ARG A 85 -0.51 1.65 9.30
CA ARG A 85 -1.35 0.46 9.21
C ARG A 85 -0.54 -0.83 9.27
N ALA A 86 0.59 -0.88 8.57
CA ALA A 86 1.48 -2.03 8.61
C ALA A 86 2.04 -2.28 10.02
N LYS A 87 2.34 -1.22 10.76
CA LYS A 87 2.75 -1.30 12.16
C LYS A 87 1.63 -1.74 13.09
N ALA A 88 0.38 -1.34 12.82
CA ALA A 88 -0.78 -1.68 13.64
C ALA A 88 -1.22 -3.15 13.50
N ASP A 89 -0.96 -3.78 12.34
CA ASP A 89 -1.35 -5.17 12.09
C ASP A 89 -0.23 -5.95 11.33
N PRO A 90 0.90 -6.23 11.99
CA PRO A 90 2.05 -6.88 11.34
C PRO A 90 1.77 -8.32 10.87
N ALA A 91 0.67 -8.93 11.31
CA ALA A 91 0.26 -10.25 10.84
C ALA A 91 -0.38 -10.18 9.44
N ARG A 92 -1.10 -9.10 9.14
CA ARG A 92 -1.76 -8.87 7.85
C ARG A 92 -0.91 -8.08 6.86
N TYR A 93 0.08 -7.31 7.30
CA TYR A 93 0.92 -6.51 6.40
C TYR A 93 2.35 -7.03 6.31
N LEU A 94 2.87 -7.06 5.09
CA LEU A 94 4.28 -7.35 4.80
C LEU A 94 4.89 -6.16 4.05
N LEU A 95 5.90 -5.53 4.65
CA LEU A 95 6.65 -4.43 4.04
C LEU A 95 7.72 -4.98 3.09
N ILE A 96 7.75 -4.44 1.87
CA ILE A 96 8.74 -4.75 0.84
C ILE A 96 9.50 -3.47 0.54
N ASP A 97 10.83 -3.49 0.68
CA ASP A 97 11.68 -2.37 0.28
C ASP A 97 11.71 -2.25 -1.25
N ALA A 98 10.93 -1.31 -1.77
CA ALA A 98 10.82 -1.02 -3.18
C ALA A 98 11.82 0.06 -3.64
N ALA A 99 12.68 0.58 -2.76
CA ALA A 99 13.77 1.47 -3.16
C ALA A 99 14.88 0.72 -3.90
N GLN A 100 15.00 -0.59 -3.68
CA GLN A 100 15.97 -1.47 -4.33
C GLN A 100 15.75 -1.58 -5.85
N PRO A 101 16.76 -2.09 -6.60
CA PRO A 101 16.60 -2.50 -7.99
C PRO A 101 15.50 -3.56 -8.14
N LEU A 102 14.81 -3.55 -9.28
CA LEU A 102 13.67 -4.45 -9.55
C LEU A 102 14.00 -5.92 -9.29
N THR A 103 15.20 -6.37 -9.67
CA THR A 103 15.65 -7.76 -9.48
C THR A 103 15.73 -8.16 -8.01
N GLN A 104 16.16 -7.25 -7.13
CA GLN A 104 16.22 -7.52 -5.69
C GLN A 104 14.84 -7.50 -5.04
N VAL A 105 13.95 -6.63 -5.52
CA VAL A 105 12.54 -6.65 -5.11
C VAL A 105 11.90 -7.98 -5.49
N GLN A 106 12.13 -8.47 -6.71
CA GLN A 106 11.64 -9.77 -7.17
C GLN A 106 12.19 -10.93 -6.33
N GLN A 107 13.50 -10.96 -6.07
CA GLN A 107 14.12 -11.96 -5.19
C GLN A 107 13.52 -11.95 -3.77
N SER A 108 13.22 -10.76 -3.24
CA SER A 108 12.57 -10.63 -1.94
C SER A 108 11.15 -11.22 -1.96
N LEU A 109 10.41 -11.02 -3.05
CA LEU A 109 9.08 -11.62 -3.24
C LEU A 109 9.17 -13.15 -3.40
N ASP A 110 10.16 -13.65 -4.14
CA ASP A 110 10.37 -15.09 -4.33
C ASP A 110 10.62 -15.78 -2.98
N GLY A 111 11.41 -15.17 -2.10
CA GLY A 111 11.63 -15.66 -0.73
C GLY A 111 10.37 -15.67 0.14
N LEU A 112 9.33 -14.90 -0.21
CA LEU A 112 8.05 -14.88 0.50
C LEU A 112 7.05 -15.90 -0.04
N LEU A 113 7.22 -16.40 -1.26
CA LEU A 113 6.28 -17.34 -1.90
C LEU A 113 5.94 -18.55 -1.02
N PRO A 114 6.88 -19.23 -0.32
CA PRO A 114 6.51 -20.35 0.55
C PRO A 114 5.52 -19.96 1.64
N ARG A 115 5.75 -18.82 2.31
CA ARG A 115 4.85 -18.29 3.36
C ARG A 115 3.50 -17.86 2.79
N LEU A 116 3.47 -17.33 1.57
CA LEU A 116 2.23 -16.98 0.87
C LEU A 116 1.42 -18.23 0.54
N LEU A 117 2.08 -19.30 0.09
CA LEU A 117 1.45 -20.56 -0.26
C LEU A 117 0.85 -21.28 0.97
N GLU A 118 1.51 -21.20 2.13
CA GLU A 118 0.95 -21.72 3.39
C GLU A 118 -0.39 -21.05 3.72
N ARG A 119 -0.49 -19.72 3.58
CA ARG A 119 -1.73 -18.98 3.85
C ARG A 119 -2.88 -19.31 2.90
N VAL A 120 -2.57 -19.66 1.64
CA VAL A 120 -3.59 -20.02 0.64
C VAL A 120 -4.07 -21.46 0.84
N ARG A 121 -3.22 -22.34 1.37
CA ARG A 121 -3.52 -23.77 1.46
C ARG A 121 -4.30 -24.18 2.70
N GLY A 122 -4.29 -23.37 3.77
CA GLY A 122 -4.96 -23.68 5.04
C GLY A 122 -4.17 -24.72 5.84
#